data_AF-A0A7G2TUU8-F1
#
_entry.id   AF-A0A7G2TUU8-F1
#
_cell.length_a   1.000
_cell.length_b   1.000
_cell.length_c   1.000
_cell.angle_alpha   90.00
_cell.angle_beta   90.00
_cell.angle_gamma   90.00
#
_symmetry.space_group_name_H-M   'P 1'
#
loop_
_entity.id
_entity.type
_entity.pdbx_description
1 polymer ?
#
loop_
_entity_poly.entity_id
_entity_poly.type
_entity_poly.pdbx_seq_one_letter_code
_entity_poly.pdbx_strand_id
1 'polypeptide(L)'
;MLRRQQQADRLEAELAGAIGPERARACVDGFAQLMALMRLHAWHPPLILRPGAEGVSDDERNLARFVLLSAEQDREAALVEAMAIVVPQAILPLVAAGERVGLPLLCEECRDRLDCPLTFQ
;
A
#
# COMPACT_ATOMS: atom_id res chain seq x y z
N MET A 1 21.67 -7.58 6.60
CA MET A 1 20.60 -8.16 5.77
C MET A 1 19.77 -9.19 6.54
N LEU A 2 20.39 -10.18 7.19
CA LEU A 2 19.72 -11.23 7.99
C LEU A 2 18.62 -10.73 8.96
N ARG A 3 18.87 -9.67 9.73
CA ARG A 3 17.88 -9.14 10.69
C ARG A 3 16.62 -8.56 10.04
N ARG A 4 16.74 -7.95 8.85
CA ARG A 4 15.57 -7.46 8.08
C ARG A 4 14.79 -8.61 7.46
N GLN A 5 15.50 -9.64 6.98
CA GLN A 5 14.91 -10.87 6.47
C GLN A 5 14.09 -11.58 7.54
N GLN A 6 14.67 -11.78 8.73
CA GLN A 6 14.01 -12.41 9.88
C GLN A 6 12.78 -11.65 10.37
N GLN A 7 12.75 -10.32 10.20
CA GLN A 7 11.57 -9.51 10.53
C GLN A 7 10.46 -9.68 9.49
N ALA A 8 10.81 -9.79 8.20
CA ALA A 8 9.85 -10.05 7.13
C ALA A 8 9.24 -11.47 7.28
N ASP A 9 10.07 -12.48 7.52
CA ASP A 9 9.61 -13.87 7.71
C ASP A 9 8.66 -14.00 8.92
N ARG A 10 8.96 -13.27 9.99
CA ARG A 10 8.10 -13.22 11.18
C ARG A 10 6.77 -12.52 10.89
N LEU A 11 6.80 -11.39 10.20
CA LEU A 11 5.60 -10.66 9.81
C LEU A 11 4.72 -11.50 8.87
N GLU A 12 5.32 -12.19 7.91
CA GLU A 12 4.61 -13.11 7.03
C GLU A 12 3.92 -14.23 7.83
N ALA A 13 4.61 -14.85 8.79
CA ALA A 13 4.03 -15.89 9.64
C ALA A 13 2.88 -15.36 10.51
N GLU A 14 3.01 -14.16 11.07
CA GLU A 14 1.96 -13.51 11.86
C GLU A 14 0.73 -13.20 10.97
N LEU A 15 0.94 -12.65 9.77
CA LEU A 15 -0.14 -12.38 8.80
C LEU A 15 -0.79 -13.66 8.27
N ALA A 16 0.00 -14.72 8.04
CA ALA A 16 -0.51 -15.99 7.53
C ALA A 16 -1.57 -16.60 8.44
N GLY A 17 -1.47 -16.39 9.75
CA GLY A 17 -2.49 -16.81 10.72
C GLY A 17 -3.85 -16.11 10.54
N ALA A 18 -3.89 -14.91 9.96
CA ALA A 18 -5.10 -14.12 9.78
C ALA A 18 -5.68 -14.20 8.35
N ILE A 19 -4.82 -14.15 7.32
CA ILE A 19 -5.26 -14.02 5.92
C ILE A 19 -4.83 -15.19 5.03
N GLY A 20 -4.18 -16.20 5.61
CA GLY A 20 -3.63 -17.34 4.88
C GLY A 20 -2.24 -17.07 4.28
N PRO A 21 -1.45 -18.13 4.03
CA PRO A 21 -0.03 -18.01 3.69
C PRO A 21 0.23 -17.29 2.36
N GLU A 22 -0.58 -17.56 1.33
CA GLU A 22 -0.38 -16.95 0.02
C GLU A 22 -0.63 -15.44 0.03
N ARG A 23 -1.70 -15.00 0.72
CA ARG A 23 -2.04 -13.59 0.86
C ARG A 23 -1.05 -12.85 1.77
N ALA A 24 -0.56 -13.51 2.81
CA ALA A 24 0.48 -12.95 3.68
C ALA A 24 1.77 -12.67 2.91
N ARG A 25 2.25 -13.65 2.11
CA ARG A 25 3.42 -13.46 1.25
C ARG A 25 3.21 -12.33 0.24
N ALA A 26 2.09 -12.32 -0.46
CA ALA A 26 1.77 -11.26 -1.41
C ALA A 26 1.72 -9.87 -0.77
N CYS A 27 1.20 -9.77 0.46
CA CYS A 27 1.16 -8.53 1.23
C CYS A 27 2.57 -8.04 1.59
N VAL A 28 3.43 -8.91 2.14
CA VAL A 28 4.82 -8.57 2.50
C VAL A 28 5.62 -8.17 1.26
N ASP A 29 5.48 -8.91 0.15
CA ASP A 29 6.11 -8.58 -1.13
C ASP A 29 5.62 -7.24 -1.68
N GLY A 30 4.32 -6.95 -1.59
CA GLY A 30 3.73 -5.68 -1.99
C GLY A 30 4.32 -4.50 -1.23
N PHE A 31 4.40 -4.59 0.10
CA PHE A 31 5.03 -3.57 0.93
C PHE A 31 6.53 -3.42 0.64
N ALA A 32 7.24 -4.50 0.37
CA ALA A 32 8.66 -4.43 0.00
C ALA A 32 8.87 -3.64 -1.31
N GLN A 33 7.99 -3.85 -2.30
CA GLN A 33 8.00 -3.12 -3.57
C GLN A 33 7.62 -1.65 -3.40
N LEU A 34 6.58 -1.35 -2.62
CA LEU A 34 6.19 0.00 -2.23
C LEU A 34 7.36 0.76 -1.59
N MET A 35 8.02 0.15 -0.62
CA MET A 35 9.20 0.73 0.03
C MET A 35 10.40 0.88 -0.90
N ALA A 36 10.53 0.05 -1.95
CA ALA A 36 11.57 0.22 -2.96
C ALA A 36 11.27 1.44 -3.86
N LEU A 37 10.02 1.63 -4.26
CA LEU A 37 9.58 2.80 -5.03
C LEU A 37 9.75 4.09 -4.24
N MET A 38 9.33 4.12 -2.97
CA MET A 38 9.51 5.29 -2.11
C MET A 38 10.99 5.63 -1.92
N ARG A 39 11.88 4.65 -1.79
CA ARG A 39 13.33 4.92 -1.69
C ARG A 39 13.92 5.60 -2.93
N LEU A 40 13.33 5.40 -4.10
CA LEU A 40 13.81 5.96 -5.36
C LEU A 40 13.12 7.28 -5.73
N HIS A 41 11.88 7.45 -5.30
CA HIS A 41 10.99 8.48 -5.85
C HIS A 41 10.26 9.31 -4.81
N ALA A 42 10.43 9.07 -3.51
CA ALA A 42 9.85 9.94 -2.51
C ALA A 42 10.47 11.35 -2.57
N TRP A 43 9.68 12.38 -2.22
CA TRP A 43 10.16 13.75 -2.10
C TRP A 43 11.35 13.88 -1.14
N HIS A 44 11.32 13.07 -0.08
CA HIS A 44 12.39 12.89 0.88
C HIS A 44 12.39 11.46 1.42
N PRO A 45 13.48 11.01 2.05
CA PRO A 45 13.46 9.75 2.79
C PRO A 45 12.31 9.74 3.81
N PRO A 46 11.43 8.70 3.82
CA PRO A 46 10.31 8.64 4.74
C PRO A 46 10.80 8.60 6.20
N LEU A 47 10.26 9.49 7.03
CA LEU A 47 10.47 9.50 8.47
C LEU A 47 9.57 8.45 9.11
N ILE A 48 10.15 7.31 9.45
CA ILE A 48 9.47 6.26 10.22
C ILE A 48 9.96 6.33 11.67
N LEU A 49 9.03 6.50 12.61
CA LEU A 49 9.35 6.62 14.02
C LEU A 49 9.73 5.24 14.60
N ARG A 50 10.40 5.28 15.76
CA ARG A 50 10.76 4.02 16.44
C ARG A 50 9.51 3.37 17.04
N PRO A 51 9.44 2.04 17.09
CA PRO A 51 8.37 1.35 17.82
C PRO A 51 8.25 1.88 19.26
N GLY A 52 7.04 2.21 19.68
CA GLY A 52 6.74 2.77 21.00
C GLY A 52 6.82 4.30 21.10
N ALA A 53 6.97 5.02 19.99
CA ALA A 53 6.75 6.47 19.97
C ALA A 53 5.31 6.82 20.34
N GLU A 54 5.10 7.95 21.04
CA GLU A 54 3.77 8.42 21.47
C GLU A 54 2.92 8.99 20.33
N GLY A 55 3.47 9.08 19.11
CA GLY A 55 2.82 9.69 17.95
C GLY A 55 3.18 8.99 16.64
N VAL A 56 2.70 9.60 15.55
CA VAL A 56 2.86 9.13 14.16
C VAL A 56 3.37 10.31 13.33
N SER A 57 4.38 10.09 12.50
CA SER A 57 4.88 11.11 11.58
C SER A 57 3.87 11.41 10.46
N ASP A 58 4.04 12.54 9.77
CA ASP A 58 3.20 12.84 8.60
C ASP A 58 3.43 11.83 7.47
N ASP A 59 4.64 11.31 7.31
CA ASP A 59 4.94 10.27 6.32
C ASP A 59 4.22 8.95 6.61
N GLU A 60 4.23 8.52 7.88
CA GLU A 60 3.52 7.32 8.31
C GLU A 60 2.01 7.50 8.12
N ARG A 61 1.47 8.69 8.42
CA ARG A 61 0.07 9.03 8.23
C ARG A 61 -0.34 9.02 6.76
N ASN A 62 0.44 9.68 5.90
CA ASN A 62 0.18 9.75 4.46
C ASN A 62 0.25 8.35 3.83
N LEU A 63 1.25 7.55 4.20
CA LEU A 63 1.38 6.18 3.74
C LEU A 63 0.18 5.32 4.17
N ALA A 64 -0.25 5.42 5.43
CA ALA A 64 -1.41 4.69 5.92
C ALA A 64 -2.70 5.10 5.18
N ARG A 65 -2.90 6.40 4.93
CA ARG A 65 -4.03 6.89 4.15
C ARG A 65 -4.01 6.39 2.72
N PHE A 66 -2.85 6.45 2.06
CA PHE A 66 -2.70 5.92 0.70
C PHE A 66 -3.05 4.44 0.62
N VAL A 67 -2.57 3.62 1.57
CA VAL A 67 -2.88 2.19 1.61
C VAL A 67 -4.37 1.95 1.87
N LEU A 68 -4.99 2.69 2.78
CA LEU A 68 -6.42 2.59 3.08
C LEU A 68 -7.28 2.93 1.85
N LEU A 69 -7.03 4.08 1.22
CA LEU A 69 -7.77 4.52 0.03
C LEU A 69 -7.55 3.54 -1.14
N SER A 70 -6.36 2.94 -1.23
CA SER A 70 -6.09 1.88 -2.21
C SER A 70 -6.89 0.60 -1.93
N ALA A 71 -7.08 0.24 -0.65
CA ALA A 71 -7.91 -0.88 -0.25
C ALA A 71 -9.41 -0.63 -0.48
N GLU A 72 -9.84 0.63 -0.36
CA GLU A 72 -11.20 1.08 -0.68
C GLU A 72 -11.43 1.30 -2.19
N GLN A 73 -10.39 1.08 -3.01
CA GLN A 73 -10.40 1.29 -4.45
C GLN A 73 -10.73 2.74 -4.85
N ASP A 74 -10.44 3.70 -3.97
CA ASP A 74 -10.68 5.12 -4.22
C ASP A 74 -9.54 5.75 -5.03
N ARG A 75 -9.65 5.68 -6.37
CA ARG A 75 -8.61 6.16 -7.28
C ARG A 75 -8.27 7.63 -7.07
N GLU A 76 -9.27 8.50 -7.11
CA GLU A 76 -9.06 9.94 -7.07
C GLU A 76 -8.41 10.35 -5.75
N ALA A 77 -8.90 9.84 -4.62
CA ALA A 77 -8.35 10.14 -3.31
C ALA A 77 -6.94 9.54 -3.13
N ALA A 78 -6.72 8.29 -3.57
CA ALA A 78 -5.40 7.65 -3.47
C ALA A 78 -4.34 8.37 -4.33
N LEU A 79 -4.71 8.91 -5.50
CA LEU A 79 -3.81 9.71 -6.32
C LEU A 79 -3.43 11.04 -5.64
N VAL A 80 -4.35 11.64 -4.87
CA VAL A 80 -4.07 12.84 -4.08
C VAL A 80 -3.06 12.54 -2.96
N GLU A 81 -3.25 11.46 -2.22
CA GLU A 81 -2.29 11.06 -1.17
C GLU A 81 -0.93 10.66 -1.78
N ALA A 82 -0.92 10.02 -2.96
CA ALA A 82 0.31 9.69 -3.67
C ALA A 82 1.18 10.92 -4.00
N MET A 83 0.56 12.06 -4.33
CA MET A 83 1.27 13.33 -4.60
C MET A 83 2.05 13.85 -3.38
N ALA A 84 1.59 13.52 -2.17
CA ALA A 84 2.29 13.88 -0.92
C ALA A 84 3.47 12.95 -0.61
N ILE A 85 3.51 11.75 -1.21
CA ILE A 85 4.50 10.72 -0.91
C ILE A 85 5.63 10.72 -1.95
N VAL A 86 5.30 10.80 -3.25
CA VAL A 86 6.26 10.65 -4.35
C VAL A 86 6.24 11.82 -5.33
N VAL A 87 7.37 11.99 -6.03
CA VAL A 87 7.47 12.93 -7.15
C VAL A 87 6.47 12.57 -8.27
N PRO A 88 5.98 13.54 -9.06
CA PRO A 88 4.87 13.31 -10.01
C PRO A 88 5.10 12.16 -11.01
N GLN A 89 6.32 12.00 -11.51
CA GLN A 89 6.68 10.94 -12.47
C GLN A 89 6.59 9.52 -11.88
N ALA A 90 6.47 9.38 -10.56
CA ALA A 90 6.41 8.10 -9.88
C ALA A 90 5.01 7.75 -9.34
N ILE A 91 4.01 8.63 -9.50
CA ILE A 91 2.63 8.38 -9.05
C ILE A 91 2.04 7.14 -9.74
N LEU A 92 2.16 7.06 -11.08
CA LEU A 92 1.64 5.90 -11.82
C LEU A 92 2.39 4.60 -11.48
N PRO A 93 3.73 4.56 -11.42
CA PRO A 93 4.46 3.40 -10.90
C PRO A 93 4.03 2.96 -9.48
N LEU A 94 3.75 3.92 -8.59
CA LEU A 94 3.30 3.67 -7.22
C LEU A 94 1.94 2.98 -7.22
N VAL A 95 0.97 3.51 -7.97
CA VAL A 95 -0.38 2.94 -8.09
C VAL A 95 -0.36 1.56 -8.76
N ALA A 96 0.42 1.39 -9.84
CA ALA A 96 0.55 0.12 -10.55
C ALA A 96 1.19 -0.99 -9.68
N ALA A 97 1.92 -0.63 -8.62
CA ALA A 97 2.39 -1.61 -7.64
C ALA A 97 1.25 -2.19 -6.79
N GLY A 98 0.23 -1.39 -6.48
CA GLY A 98 -0.99 -1.84 -5.78
C GLY A 98 -1.81 -2.84 -6.60
N GLU A 99 -1.96 -2.58 -7.90
CA GLU A 99 -2.66 -3.50 -8.82
C GLU A 99 -2.08 -4.92 -8.80
N ARG A 100 -0.75 -5.04 -8.76
CA ARG A 100 -0.04 -6.34 -8.75
C ARG A 100 -0.28 -7.17 -7.50
N VAL A 101 -0.79 -6.57 -6.42
CA VAL A 101 -1.16 -7.26 -5.18
C VAL A 101 -2.68 -7.33 -4.96
N GLY A 102 -3.46 -7.10 -6.01
CA GLY A 102 -4.91 -7.21 -5.97
C GLY A 102 -5.62 -5.99 -5.39
N LEU A 103 -4.97 -4.82 -5.39
CA LEU A 103 -5.54 -3.54 -4.98
C LEU A 103 -5.64 -2.58 -6.18
N PRO A 104 -6.49 -2.87 -7.19
CA PRO A 104 -6.67 -1.96 -8.29
C PRO A 104 -7.41 -0.70 -7.84
N LEU A 105 -6.90 0.46 -8.25
CA LEU A 105 -7.63 1.71 -8.09
C LEU A 105 -8.69 1.81 -9.17
N LEU A 106 -9.95 1.91 -8.74
CA LEU A 106 -11.08 2.02 -9.65
C LEU A 106 -11.59 3.46 -9.63
N CYS A 107 -11.97 3.99 -10.80
CA CYS A 107 -12.77 5.20 -10.82
C CYS A 107 -14.16 4.94 -10.22
N GLU A 108 -14.84 6.01 -9.82
CA GLU A 108 -16.21 5.97 -9.29
C GLU A 108 -17.14 5.10 -10.15
N GLU A 109 -17.17 5.32 -11.47
CA GLU A 109 -17.99 4.54 -12.40
C GLU A 109 -17.68 3.02 -12.36
N CYS A 110 -16.40 2.64 -12.25
CA CYS A 110 -16.01 1.23 -12.16
C CYS A 110 -16.40 0.61 -10.82
N ARG A 111 -16.35 1.37 -9.72
CA ARG A 111 -16.83 0.91 -8.40
C ARG A 111 -18.33 0.71 -8.41
N ASP A 112 -19.08 1.67 -8.93
CA ASP A 112 -20.55 1.57 -9.04
C ASP A 112 -20.98 0.34 -9.84
N ARG A 113 -20.20 -0.05 -10.86
CA ARG A 113 -20.46 -1.26 -11.66
C ARG A 113 -20.19 -2.55 -10.89
N LEU A 114 -19.23 -2.58 -9.96
CA LEU A 114 -18.98 -3.74 -9.11
C LEU A 114 -20.07 -3.91 -8.04
N ASP A 115 -20.58 -2.79 -7.52
CA ASP A 115 -21.67 -2.79 -6.53
C ASP A 115 -23.05 -2.98 -7.16
N CYS A 116 -23.15 -2.95 -8.50
CA CYS A 116 -24.41 -3.17 -9.19
C CYS A 116 -24.90 -4.62 -8.97
N PRO A 117 -26.10 -4.83 -8.40
CA PRO A 117 -26.62 -6.16 -8.07
C PRO A 117 -26.92 -7.04 -9.30
N LEU A 118 -26.83 -6.48 -10.52
CA LEU A 118 -27.07 -7.18 -11.78
C LEU A 118 -25.79 -7.70 -12.44
N THR A 119 -24.59 -7.39 -11.91
CA THR A 119 -23.31 -7.70 -12.58
C THR A 119 -22.81 -9.14 -12.37
N PHE A 120 -23.51 -9.94 -11.54
CA PHE A 120 -23.18 -11.35 -11.25
C PHE A 120 -24.35 -12.34 -11.45
N GLN A 121 -25.35 -12.00 -12.27
CA GLN A 121 -26.33 -12.97 -12.80
C GLN A 121 -25.87 -13.53 -14.15
#